data_AF-A0A963LPS7-F1
#
_entry.id   AF-A0A963LPS7-F1
#
_cell.length_a   1.000
_cell.length_b   1.000
_cell.length_c   1.000
_cell.angle_alpha   90.00
_cell.angle_beta   90.00
_cell.angle_gamma   90.00
#
_symmetry.space_group_name_H-M   'P 1'
#
loop_
_entity.id
_entity.type
_entity.pdbx_description
1 polymer ?
#
loop_
_entity_poly.entity_id
_entity_poly.type
_entity_poly.pdbx_seq_one_letter_code
_entity_poly.pdbx_strand_id
1 'polypeptide(L)' 'LLLRLSCAEQDSPLPLFGREDMGAMVGLTTETVSRTIAELRRQGVLRDRGSIVEGCDREVLRRIADGEE' A
#
# COMPACT_ATOMS: atom_id res chain seq x y z
N LEU A 1 -5.60 -5.31 2.26
CA LEU A 1 -6.67 -4.60 3.00
C LEU A 1 -6.26 -3.20 3.49
N LEU A 2 -5.23 -3.04 4.37
CA LEU A 2 -4.83 -1.71 4.89
C LEU A 2 -4.61 -0.67 3.79
N LEU A 3 -3.81 -0.98 2.78
CA LEU A 3 -3.55 -0.09 1.65
C LEU A 3 -4.82 0.31 0.88
N ARG A 4 -5.79 -0.60 0.76
CA ARG A 4 -7.08 -0.34 0.12
C ARG A 4 -7.90 0.68 0.92
N LEU A 5 -7.86 0.59 2.25
CA LEU A 5 -8.59 1.48 3.14
C LEU A 5 -7.93 2.85 3.26
N SER A 6 -6.60 2.91 3.22
CA SER A 6 -5.86 4.17 3.28
C SER A 6 -5.96 4.97 1.99
N CYS A 7 -6.19 4.31 0.84
CA CYS A 7 -6.27 4.98 -0.45
C CYS A 7 -7.64 5.64 -0.62
N ALA A 8 -7.76 6.86 -0.09
CA ALA A 8 -8.95 7.70 -0.17
C ALA A 8 -8.82 8.70 -1.33
N GLU A 9 -9.77 8.62 -2.27
CA GLU A 9 -9.89 9.43 -3.50
C GLU A 9 -8.63 9.57 -4.38
N GLN A 10 -8.86 9.68 -5.69
CA GLN A 10 -7.78 9.80 -6.65
C GLN A 10 -7.06 11.12 -6.38
N ASP A 11 -5.74 11.09 -6.22
CA ASP A 11 -4.86 12.26 -5.99
C ASP A 11 -4.71 12.77 -4.54
N SER A 12 -5.26 12.08 -3.51
CA SER A 12 -4.92 12.45 -2.13
C SER A 12 -3.57 11.86 -1.72
N PRO A 13 -2.58 12.67 -1.29
CA PRO A 13 -1.31 12.16 -0.80
C PRO A 13 -1.59 11.28 0.41
N LEU A 14 -1.33 9.99 0.26
CA LEU A 14 -1.49 9.02 1.32
C LEU A 14 -0.40 9.28 2.36
N PRO A 15 -0.74 9.64 3.62
CA PRO A 15 0.18 9.43 4.71
C PRO A 15 0.28 7.92 4.90
N LEU A 16 1.22 7.29 4.19
CA LEU A 16 1.58 5.93 4.51
C LEU A 16 2.05 5.93 5.96
N PHE A 17 1.31 5.25 6.83
CA PHE A 17 1.78 4.87 8.14
C PHE A 17 3.21 4.31 8.03
N GLY A 18 4.05 4.59 9.03
CA GLY A 18 5.39 4.01 9.09
C GLY A 18 5.31 2.49 8.90
N ARG A 19 6.32 1.89 8.25
CA ARG A 19 6.32 0.43 8.00
C ARG A 19 6.14 -0.39 9.28
N GLU A 20 6.63 0.16 10.38
CA GLU A 20 6.46 -0.36 11.74
C GLU A 20 5.00 -0.33 12.19
N ASP A 21 4.32 0.82 12.11
CA ASP A 21 2.89 0.95 12.41
C ASP A 21 2.03 0.03 11.52
N MET A 22 2.36 -0.05 10.23
CA MET A 22 1.70 -0.97 9.30
C MET A 22 1.87 -2.43 9.74
N GLY A 23 3.09 -2.83 10.11
CA GLY A 23 3.38 -4.18 10.60
C GLY A 23 2.57 -4.52 11.84
N ALA A 24 2.56 -3.60 12.82
CA ALA A 24 1.77 -3.74 14.04
C ALA A 24 0.26 -3.88 13.76
N MET A 25 -0.29 -3.13 12.79
CA MET A 25 -1.71 -3.15 12.45
C MET A 25 -2.19 -4.44 11.75
N VAL A 26 -1.33 -5.13 10.98
CA VAL A 26 -1.69 -6.39 10.29
C VAL A 26 -1.03 -7.64 10.86
N GLY A 27 -0.27 -7.52 11.95
CA GLY A 27 0.45 -8.65 12.55
C GLY A 27 1.57 -9.18 11.65
N LEU A 28 2.17 -8.32 10.83
CA LEU A 28 3.29 -8.65 9.96
C LEU A 28 4.57 -7.98 10.45
N THR A 29 5.72 -8.55 10.12
CA THR A 29 7.00 -7.90 10.41
C THR A 29 7.18 -6.68 9.51
N THR A 30 7.91 -5.68 10.01
CA THR A 30 8.31 -4.49 9.24
C THR A 30 8.99 -4.87 7.92
N GLU A 31 9.82 -5.93 7.93
CA GLU A 31 10.49 -6.46 6.74
C GLU A 31 9.49 -6.98 5.69
N THR A 32 8.51 -7.79 6.12
CA THR A 32 7.45 -8.30 5.23
C THR A 32 6.65 -7.16 4.63
N VAL A 33 6.23 -6.20 5.45
CA VAL A 33 5.50 -5.01 4.96
C VAL A 33 6.35 -4.22 3.96
N SER A 34 7.63 -4.00 4.26
CA SER A 34 8.54 -3.27 3.38
C SER A 34 8.68 -3.96 2.02
N ARG A 35 8.87 -5.29 2.02
CA ARG A 35 8.96 -6.08 0.80
C ARG A 35 7.67 -6.01 -0.02
N THR A 36 6.51 -6.21 0.59
CA THR A 36 5.21 -6.13 -0.10
C THR A 36 5.01 -4.76 -0.74
N ILE A 37 5.36 -3.67 -0.05
CA ILE A 37 5.20 -2.33 -0.60
C ILE A 37 6.16 -2.07 -1.76
N ALA A 38 7.41 -2.54 -1.64
CA ALA A 38 8.39 -2.45 -2.73
C ALA A 38 7.90 -3.19 -3.98
N GLU A 39 7.26 -4.35 -3.83
CA GLU A 39 6.68 -5.10 -4.96
C GLU A 39 5.50 -4.36 -5.59
N LEU A 40 4.57 -3.85 -4.79
CA LEU A 40 3.44 -3.07 -5.30
C LEU A 40 3.88 -1.79 -6.03
N ARG A 41 4.99 -1.16 -5.61
CA ARG A 41 5.61 -0.05 -6.34
C ARG A 41 6.23 -0.50 -7.66
N ARG A 42 6.97 -1.62 -7.67
CA ARG A 42 7.55 -2.18 -8.90
C ARG A 42 6.49 -2.57 -9.92
N GLN A 43 5.33 -3.03 -9.46
CA GLN A 43 4.18 -3.37 -10.30
C GLN A 43 3.37 -2.14 -10.74
N GLY A 44 3.71 -0.93 -10.28
CA GLY A 44 2.98 0.29 -10.62
C GLY A 44 1.63 0.45 -9.92
N VAL A 45 1.29 -0.45 -8.99
CA VAL A 45 0.05 -0.44 -8.20
C VAL A 45 0.07 0.72 -7.19
N LEU A 46 1.25 1.07 -6.68
CA LEU A 46 1.49 2.26 -5.88
C LEU A 46 2.40 3.20 -6.67
N ARG A 47 1.97 4.45 -6.87
CA ARG A 47 2.81 5.52 -7.43
C ARG A 47 3.34 6.40 -6.32
N ASP A 48 4.65 6.61 -6.30
CA ASP A 48 5.30 7.48 -5.32
C ASP A 48 6.03 8.65 -5.98
N ARG A 49 6.07 9.78 -5.25
CA ARG A 49 7.11 10.80 -5.38
C ARG A 49 7.97 10.73 -4.13
N GLY A 50 9.01 9.92 -4.18
CA GLY A 50 9.96 9.79 -3.08
C GLY A 50 9.33 9.13 -1.85
N SER A 51 9.17 9.89 -0.77
CA SER A 51 8.67 9.35 0.50
C SER A 51 7.14 9.29 0.59
N ILE A 52 6.42 9.91 -0.36
CA ILE A 52 4.96 10.04 -0.33
C ILE A 52 4.36 9.19 -1.46
N VAL A 53 3.30 8.45 -1.15
CA VAL A 53 2.48 7.80 -2.20
C VAL A 53 1.49 8.83 -2.71
N GLU A 54 1.64 9.19 -3.99
CA GLU A 54 0.78 10.16 -4.68
C GLU A 54 -0.49 9.51 -5.24
N GLY A 55 -0.50 8.19 -5.40
CA GLY A 55 -1.67 7.49 -5.86
C GLY A 55 -1.56 5.97 -5.77
N CYS A 56 -2.71 5.31 -5.86
CA CYS A 56 -2.79 3.86 -5.90
C CYS A 56 -3.81 3.41 -6.97
N ASP A 57 -3.60 2.21 -7.53
CA ASP A 57 -4.62 1.53 -8.31
C ASP A 57 -5.57 0.77 -7.37
N ARG A 58 -6.73 1.37 -7.12
CA ARG A 58 -7.71 0.85 -6.15
C ARG A 58 -8.35 -0.46 -6.60
N GLU A 59 -8.56 -0.66 -7.89
CA GLU A 59 -9.16 -1.90 -8.40
C GLU A 59 -8.18 -3.06 -8.30
N VAL A 60 -6.90 -2.83 -8.58
CA VAL A 60 -5.86 -3.85 -8.37
C VAL A 60 -5.66 -4.14 -6.88
N LEU A 61 -5.61 -3.11 -6.03
CA LEU A 61 -5.51 -3.32 -4.58
C LEU A 61 -6.74 -4.03 -3.98
N ARG A 62 -7.94 -3.86 -4.57
CA ARG A 62 -9.13 -4.63 -4.19
C ARG A 62 -8.93 -6.09 -4.53
N ARG A 63 -8.64 -6.42 -5.79
CA ARG A 63 -8.42 -7.80 -6.24
C ARG A 63 -7.38 -8.54 -5.39
N ILE A 64 -6.22 -7.93 -5.15
CA ILE A 64 -5.17 -8.50 -4.28
C ILE A 64 -5.68 -8.72 -2.85
N ALA A 65 -6.51 -7.83 -2.31
CA ALA A 65 -7.03 -7.95 -0.95
C ALA A 65 -8.16 -8.99 -0.82
N ASP A 66 -8.96 -9.17 -1.88
CA ASP A 66 -10.02 -10.16 -1.98
C ASP A 66 -9.48 -11.55 -2.41
N GLY A 67 -8.19 -11.64 -2.76
CA GLY A 67 -7.53 -12.89 -3.18
C GLY A 67 -7.86 -13.30 -4.62
N GLU A 68 -8.31 -12.34 -5.43
CA GLU A 68 -8.62 -12.51 -6.84
C GLU A 68 -7.33 -12.29 -7.65
N GLU A 69 -6.80 -13.36 -8.27
CA GLU A 69 -5.62 -13.32 -9.15
C GLU A 69 -5.92 -12.67 -10.52
#